data_AF-A0A969QN38-F1
#
_entry.id   AF-A0A969QN38-F1
#
_cell.length_a   1.000
_cell.length_b   1.000
_cell.length_c   1.000
_cell.angle_alpha   90.00
_cell.angle_beta   90.00
_cell.angle_gamma   90.00
#
_symmetry.space_group_name_H-M   'P 1'
#
loop_
_entity.id
_entity.type
_entity.pdbx_description
1 polymer ?
#
loop_
_entity_poly.entity_id
_entity_poly.type
_entity_poly.pdbx_seq_one_letter_code
_entity_poly.pdbx_strand_id
1 'polypeptide(L)'
;MLEQLRQTECLKDMPVIISSASVYECDRQKSILAGGNDFLAKPVQAEELYAMLAKHLTLEWIYGDHTNAQSSQVATEMVIPPRSELMPLLEFAKKGQIKGLQEELEKLARRHESYQPFANYLGHLAKGFNIQKIRQFLQDAT
;
A
#
# COMPACT_ATOMS: atom_id res chain seq x y z
N MET A 1 -15.50 13.06 -20.22
CA MET A 1 -15.74 11.89 -19.34
C MET A 1 -16.50 12.28 -18.07
N LEU A 2 -15.97 13.15 -17.20
CA LEU A 2 -16.65 13.51 -15.95
C LEU A 2 -18.00 14.22 -16.19
N GLU A 3 -18.04 15.14 -17.14
CA GLU A 3 -19.28 15.81 -17.56
C GLU A 3 -20.35 14.80 -18.02
N GLN A 4 -19.96 13.72 -18.71
CA GLN A 4 -20.88 12.67 -19.16
C GLN A 4 -21.41 11.83 -18.00
N LEU A 5 -20.58 11.58 -16.96
CA LEU A 5 -21.03 10.93 -15.73
C LEU A 5 -22.08 11.79 -15.01
N ARG A 6 -21.88 13.11 -14.98
CA ARG A 6 -22.83 14.06 -14.36
C ARG A 6 -24.15 14.21 -15.13
N GLN A 7 -24.14 13.94 -16.43
CA GLN A 7 -25.35 13.92 -17.27
C GLN A 7 -26.13 12.60 -17.18
N THR A 8 -25.56 11.56 -16.57
CA THR A 8 -26.22 10.25 -16.42
C THR A 8 -27.02 10.25 -15.11
N GLU A 9 -28.35 10.15 -15.20
CA GLU A 9 -29.27 10.34 -14.06
C GLU A 9 -28.93 9.47 -12.84
N CYS A 10 -28.52 8.21 -13.04
CA CYS A 10 -28.16 7.30 -11.95
C CYS A 10 -26.75 7.52 -11.35
N LEU A 11 -25.91 8.35 -11.99
CA LEU A 11 -24.53 8.59 -11.58
C LEU A 11 -24.26 10.07 -11.22
N LYS A 12 -25.23 10.95 -11.48
CA LYS A 12 -25.08 12.40 -11.30
C LYS A 12 -24.65 12.80 -9.89
N ASP A 13 -25.10 12.05 -8.88
CA ASP A 13 -24.80 12.29 -7.46
C ASP A 13 -23.70 11.38 -6.90
N MET A 14 -23.14 10.47 -7.72
CA MET A 14 -22.08 9.56 -7.28
C MET A 14 -20.83 10.37 -6.87
N PRO A 15 -20.26 10.16 -5.68
CA PRO A 15 -19.01 10.81 -5.31
C PRO A 15 -17.87 10.46 -6.26
N VAL A 16 -17.15 11.47 -6.77
CA VAL A 16 -16.01 11.31 -7.66
C VAL A 16 -14.80 12.04 -7.10
N ILE A 17 -13.73 11.29 -6.81
CA ILE A 17 -12.42 11.81 -6.44
C ILE A 17 -11.50 11.67 -7.65
N ILE A 18 -10.89 12.78 -8.08
CA ILE A 18 -10.05 12.81 -9.28
C ILE A 18 -8.58 12.68 -8.85
N SER A 19 -7.81 11.82 -9.50
CA SER A 19 -6.39 11.65 -9.18
C SER A 19 -5.47 11.83 -10.37
N SER A 20 -4.52 12.78 -10.25
CA SER A 20 -3.58 13.15 -11.32
C SER A 20 -2.12 13.15 -10.83
N ALA A 21 -1.20 12.81 -11.73
CA ALA A 21 0.25 12.94 -11.52
C ALA A 21 0.77 14.36 -11.82
N SER A 22 -0.04 15.17 -12.51
CA SER A 22 0.21 16.59 -12.73
C SER A 22 -0.44 17.37 -11.60
N VAL A 23 0.37 18.06 -10.80
CA VAL A 23 -0.07 18.87 -9.65
C VAL A 23 -0.34 20.33 -10.04
N TYR A 24 -0.33 20.65 -11.34
CA TYR A 24 -0.64 22.01 -11.78
C TYR A 24 -2.04 22.40 -11.28
N GLU A 25 -2.15 23.52 -10.56
CA GLU A 25 -3.42 24.06 -10.02
C GLU A 25 -4.52 24.16 -11.08
N CYS A 26 -4.11 24.39 -12.33
CA CYS A 26 -5.01 24.45 -13.48
C CYS A 26 -5.76 23.11 -13.69
N ASP A 27 -5.09 21.97 -13.48
CA ASP A 27 -5.72 20.65 -13.60
C ASP A 27 -6.67 20.37 -12.43
N ARG A 28 -6.32 20.82 -11.21
CA ARG A 28 -7.21 20.75 -10.04
C ARG A 28 -8.47 21.57 -10.26
N GLN A 29 -8.34 22.82 -10.69
CA GLN A 29 -9.47 23.72 -10.92
C GLN A 29 -10.38 23.20 -12.03
N LYS A 30 -9.82 22.78 -13.17
CA LYS A 30 -10.61 22.18 -14.27
C LYS A 30 -11.37 20.94 -13.84
N SER A 31 -10.73 20.10 -13.03
CA SER A 31 -11.32 18.85 -12.51
C SER A 31 -12.50 19.11 -11.57
N ILE A 32 -12.40 20.10 -10.70
CA ILE A 32 -13.50 20.52 -9.82
C ILE A 32 -14.62 21.17 -10.65
N LEU A 33 -14.27 22.08 -11.58
CA LEU A 33 -15.25 22.75 -12.45
C LEU A 33 -16.03 21.78 -13.34
N ALA A 34 -15.41 20.68 -13.78
CA ALA A 34 -16.06 19.61 -14.54
C ALA A 34 -17.00 18.72 -13.69
N GLY A 35 -17.16 19.02 -12.41
CA GLY A 35 -18.05 18.32 -11.49
C GLY A 35 -17.36 17.30 -10.57
N GLY A 36 -16.06 17.44 -10.30
CA GLY A 36 -15.36 16.59 -9.33
C GLY A 36 -15.70 16.98 -7.89
N ASN A 37 -15.84 16.00 -6.99
CA ASN A 37 -16.10 16.28 -5.57
C ASN A 37 -14.81 16.58 -4.80
N ASP A 38 -13.70 15.95 -5.17
CA ASP A 38 -12.38 16.22 -4.60
C ASP A 38 -11.25 15.86 -5.58
N PHE A 39 -10.02 16.25 -5.22
CA PHE A 39 -8.81 15.99 -6.00
C PHE A 39 -7.69 15.44 -5.13
N LEU A 40 -7.07 14.35 -5.57
CA LEU A 40 -6.01 13.64 -4.87
C LEU A 40 -4.76 13.51 -5.75
N ALA A 41 -3.70 14.23 -5.38
CA ALA A 41 -2.44 14.19 -6.11
C ALA A 41 -1.79 12.79 -6.05
N LYS A 42 -1.06 12.42 -7.10
CA LYS A 42 -0.20 11.23 -7.08
C LYS A 42 1.22 11.60 -6.62
N PRO A 43 1.93 10.71 -5.88
CA PRO A 43 1.48 9.39 -5.43
C PRO A 43 0.41 9.51 -4.34
N VAL A 44 -0.60 8.63 -4.44
CA VAL A 44 -1.74 8.66 -3.51
C VAL A 44 -1.26 8.29 -2.10
N GLN A 45 -1.47 9.21 -1.15
CA GLN A 45 -1.26 8.96 0.27
C GLN A 45 -2.52 8.34 0.87
N ALA A 46 -2.37 7.25 1.63
CA ALA A 46 -3.50 6.46 2.12
C ALA A 46 -4.37 7.28 3.08
N GLU A 47 -3.74 8.05 3.97
CA GLU A 47 -4.39 8.90 4.96
C GLU A 47 -5.26 9.97 4.30
N GLU A 48 -4.78 10.60 3.22
CA GLU A 48 -5.56 11.58 2.45
C GLU A 48 -6.77 10.93 1.79
N LEU A 49 -6.59 9.74 1.19
CA LEU A 49 -7.70 9.00 0.60
C LEU A 49 -8.75 8.61 1.65
N TYR A 50 -8.33 8.11 2.81
CA TYR A 50 -9.23 7.74 3.90
C TYR A 50 -10.02 8.94 4.42
N ALA A 51 -9.40 10.11 4.53
CA ALA A 51 -10.09 11.34 4.91
C ALA A 51 -11.17 11.72 3.87
N MET A 52 -10.85 11.64 2.57
CA MET A 52 -11.82 11.93 1.51
C MET A 52 -12.97 10.92 1.48
N LEU A 53 -12.68 9.63 1.67
CA LEU A 53 -13.72 8.59 1.75
C LEU A 53 -14.64 8.83 2.94
N ALA A 54 -14.10 9.10 4.13
CA ALA A 54 -14.91 9.40 5.31
C ALA A 54 -15.82 10.61 5.10
N LYS A 55 -15.29 11.68 4.50
CA LYS A 55 -16.03 12.90 4.16
C LYS A 55 -17.17 12.63 3.18
N HIS A 56 -16.90 11.92 2.07
CA HIS A 56 -17.85 11.80 0.97
C HIS A 56 -18.85 10.66 1.13
N LEU A 57 -18.51 9.63 1.91
CA LEU A 57 -19.38 8.50 2.20
C LEU A 57 -19.99 8.56 3.60
N THR A 58 -19.66 9.60 4.39
CA THR A 58 -20.14 9.77 5.78
C THR A 58 -19.79 8.55 6.63
N LEU A 59 -18.56 8.07 6.52
CA LEU A 59 -18.08 6.89 7.24
C LEU A 59 -17.51 7.27 8.59
N GLU A 60 -17.73 6.41 9.57
CA GLU A 60 -17.01 6.41 10.84
C GLU A 60 -15.99 5.27 10.83
N TRP A 61 -14.72 5.59 11.04
CA TRP A 61 -13.66 4.59 11.08
C TRP A 61 -13.66 3.87 12.42
N ILE A 62 -13.89 2.56 12.39
CA ILE A 62 -13.71 1.69 13.56
C ILE A 62 -12.26 1.20 13.54
N TYR A 63 -11.42 1.82 14.36
CA TYR A 63 -10.07 1.35 14.59
C TYR A 63 -10.12 0.22 15.61
N GLY A 64 -9.79 -0.99 15.17
CA GLY A 64 -9.53 -2.07 16.11
C GLY A 64 -8.28 -1.72 16.91
N ASP A 65 -8.32 -1.99 18.22
CA ASP A 65 -7.10 -2.19 18.96
C ASP A 65 -6.40 -3.40 18.34
N HIS A 66 -5.53 -3.14 17.37
CA HIS A 66 -4.34 -3.95 17.24
C HIS A 66 -3.52 -3.66 18.48
N THR A 67 -3.98 -4.15 19.64
CA THR A 67 -3.10 -4.47 20.73
C THR A 67 -2.05 -5.32 20.07
N ASN A 68 -0.83 -4.81 20.06
CA ASN A 68 0.35 -5.45 19.56
C ASN A 68 0.60 -6.69 20.43
N ALA A 69 -0.28 -7.70 20.34
CA ALA A 69 -0.14 -9.00 20.95
C ALA A 69 0.85 -9.81 20.12
N GLN A 70 2.03 -9.22 19.92
CA GLN A 70 3.27 -9.80 19.41
C GLN A 70 4.43 -8.80 19.55
N SER A 71 4.48 -8.02 20.63
CA SER A 71 5.75 -7.54 21.19
C SER A 71 6.26 -8.45 22.29
N SER A 72 6.18 -9.77 22.08
CA SER A 72 7.21 -10.66 22.62
C SER A 72 8.27 -10.75 21.54
N GLN A 73 9.18 -9.76 21.54
CA GLN A 73 10.49 -9.93 20.92
C GLN A 73 11.18 -11.09 21.66
N VAL A 74 10.87 -12.31 21.25
CA VAL A 74 11.89 -13.34 21.30
C VAL A 74 12.87 -12.88 20.23
N ALA A 75 13.99 -12.32 20.66
CA ALA A 75 15.15 -12.11 19.81
C ALA A 75 15.67 -13.50 19.41
N THR A 76 14.90 -14.22 18.59
CA THR A 76 15.40 -15.38 17.87
C THR A 76 16.38 -14.80 16.86
N GLU A 77 17.64 -15.21 16.92
CA GLU A 77 18.67 -14.78 15.97
C GLU A 77 18.11 -14.89 14.54
N MET A 78 17.82 -13.74 13.93
CA MET A 78 17.24 -13.69 12.61
C MET A 78 18.33 -14.08 11.62
N VAL A 79 18.26 -15.31 11.10
CA VAL A 79 19.20 -15.77 10.08
C VAL A 79 18.79 -15.13 8.75
N ILE A 80 19.65 -14.25 8.23
CA ILE A 80 19.45 -13.60 6.94
C ILE A 80 19.79 -14.62 5.83
N PRO A 81 18.84 -14.91 4.90
CA PRO A 81 19.12 -15.79 3.78
C PRO A 81 20.24 -15.25 2.88
N PRO A 82 20.94 -16.12 2.13
CA PRO A 82 21.98 -15.69 1.21
C PRO A 82 21.38 -14.85 0.07
N ARG A 83 22.22 -13.97 -0.51
CA ARG A 83 21.85 -13.03 -1.59
C ARG A 83 21.11 -13.66 -2.77
N SER A 84 21.40 -14.91 -3.12
CA SER A 84 20.70 -15.65 -4.19
C SER A 84 19.20 -15.82 -3.91
N GLU A 85 18.81 -15.93 -2.64
CA GLU A 85 17.42 -16.10 -2.20
C GLU A 85 16.72 -14.75 -1.96
N LEU A 86 17.50 -13.67 -1.75
CA LEU A 86 16.97 -12.31 -1.60
C LEU A 86 16.66 -11.64 -2.95
N MET A 87 17.33 -12.03 -4.04
CA MET A 87 17.12 -11.44 -5.37
C MET A 87 15.66 -11.48 -5.85
N PRO A 88 14.95 -12.63 -5.79
CA PRO A 88 13.54 -12.70 -6.17
C PRO A 88 12.66 -11.73 -5.35
N LEU A 89 12.89 -11.67 -4.04
CA LEU A 89 12.16 -10.77 -3.13
C LEU A 89 12.40 -9.30 -3.50
N LEU A 90 13.65 -8.94 -3.78
CA LEU A 90 14.02 -7.58 -4.18
C LEU A 90 13.39 -7.19 -5.52
N GLU A 91 13.31 -8.11 -6.47
CA GLU A 91 12.65 -7.89 -7.76
C GLU A 91 11.14 -7.68 -7.61
N PHE A 92 10.46 -8.49 -6.78
CA PHE A 92 9.04 -8.27 -6.48
C PHE A 92 8.80 -6.95 -5.74
N ALA A 93 9.68 -6.58 -4.80
CA ALA A 93 9.62 -5.31 -4.09
C ALA A 93 9.81 -4.11 -5.04
N LYS A 94 10.78 -4.16 -5.95
CA LYS A 94 11.01 -3.11 -6.97
C LYS A 94 9.81 -2.94 -7.92
N LYS A 95 9.16 -4.04 -8.30
CA LYS A 95 7.99 -4.07 -9.19
C LYS A 95 6.67 -3.78 -8.46
N GLY A 96 6.69 -3.62 -7.14
CA GLY A 96 5.50 -3.40 -6.32
C GLY A 96 4.53 -4.59 -6.27
N GLN A 97 5.00 -5.79 -6.61
CA GLN A 97 4.18 -6.99 -6.71
C GLN A 97 4.06 -7.69 -5.34
N ILE A 98 3.18 -7.17 -4.49
CA ILE A 98 3.02 -7.63 -3.10
C ILE A 98 2.60 -9.10 -3.01
N LYS A 99 1.69 -9.56 -3.88
CA LYS A 99 1.26 -10.97 -3.89
C LYS A 99 2.43 -11.91 -4.18
N GLY A 100 3.21 -11.60 -5.22
CA GLY A 100 4.41 -12.38 -5.55
C GLY A 100 5.47 -12.33 -4.45
N LEU A 101 5.64 -11.17 -3.80
CA LEU A 101 6.51 -11.05 -2.63
C LEU A 101 6.07 -11.96 -1.48
N GLN A 102 4.77 -12.00 -1.15
CA GLN A 102 4.24 -12.86 -0.09
C GLN A 102 4.41 -14.35 -0.43
N GLU A 103 4.13 -14.74 -1.66
CA GLU A 103 4.33 -16.12 -2.12
C GLU A 103 5.80 -16.56 -2.03
N GLU A 104 6.75 -15.70 -2.40
CA GLU A 104 8.17 -16.01 -2.26
C GLU A 104 8.62 -16.06 -0.80
N LEU A 105 8.10 -15.20 0.07
CA LEU A 105 8.38 -15.27 1.51
C LEU A 105 7.87 -16.58 2.12
N GLU A 106 6.69 -17.06 1.70
CA GLU A 106 6.17 -18.36 2.14
C GLU A 106 7.04 -19.52 1.64
N LYS A 107 7.49 -19.49 0.38
CA LYS A 107 8.41 -20.51 -0.16
C LYS A 107 9.73 -20.53 0.62
N LEU A 108 10.28 -19.36 0.92
CA LEU A 108 11.49 -19.20 1.71
C LEU A 108 11.34 -19.78 3.12
N ALA A 109 10.22 -19.47 3.78
CA ALA A 109 9.90 -19.95 5.12
C ALA A 109 9.73 -21.49 5.17
N ARG A 110 9.22 -22.10 4.09
CA ARG A 110 9.10 -23.57 3.97
C ARG A 110 10.43 -24.25 3.70
N ARG A 111 11.40 -23.55 3.11
CA ARG A 111 12.69 -24.11 2.71
C ARG A 111 13.60 -24.37 3.91
N HIS A 112 13.65 -23.41 4.84
CA HIS A 112 14.38 -23.54 6.10
C HIS A 112 13.62 -22.88 7.24
N GLU A 113 13.43 -23.62 8.32
CA GLU A 113 12.75 -23.15 9.53
C GLU A 113 13.47 -21.95 10.18
N SER A 114 14.79 -21.84 9.99
CA SER A 114 15.60 -20.69 10.43
C SER A 114 15.25 -19.38 9.74
N TYR A 115 14.62 -19.40 8.56
CA TYR A 115 14.19 -18.20 7.83
C TYR A 115 12.78 -17.73 8.22
N GLN A 116 12.04 -18.49 9.04
CA GLN A 116 10.70 -18.13 9.50
C GLN A 116 10.65 -16.74 10.16
N PRO A 117 11.58 -16.35 11.06
CA PRO A 117 11.56 -15.02 11.67
C PRO A 117 11.73 -13.90 10.63
N PHE A 118 12.61 -14.12 9.64
CA PHE A 118 12.85 -13.18 8.54
C PHE A 118 11.62 -13.05 7.63
N ALA A 119 11.03 -14.17 7.23
CA ALA A 119 9.86 -14.21 6.36
C ALA A 119 8.63 -13.57 7.02
N ASN A 120 8.43 -13.80 8.32
CA ASN A 120 7.36 -13.18 9.09
C ASN A 120 7.54 -11.66 9.17
N TYR A 121 8.76 -11.18 9.48
CA TYR A 121 9.06 -9.75 9.53
C TYR A 121 8.77 -9.04 8.21
N LEU A 122 9.29 -9.55 7.09
CA LEU A 122 9.02 -8.99 5.76
C LEU A 122 7.55 -9.16 5.36
N GLY A 123 6.91 -10.25 5.76
CA GLY A 123 5.48 -10.50 5.51
C GLY A 123 4.59 -9.47 6.21
N HIS A 124 4.92 -9.08 7.44
CA HIS A 124 4.25 -7.99 8.15
C HIS A 124 4.41 -6.65 7.44
N LEU A 125 5.63 -6.33 6.98
CA LEU A 125 5.87 -5.13 6.19
C LEU A 125 5.09 -5.15 4.87
N ALA A 126 5.00 -6.31 4.21
CA ALA A 126 4.26 -6.49 2.96
C ALA A 126 2.75 -6.31 3.15
N LYS A 127 2.18 -6.85 4.23
CA LYS A 127 0.76 -6.65 4.60
C LYS A 127 0.44 -5.19 4.89
N GLY A 128 1.38 -4.46 5.49
CA GLY A 128 1.27 -3.02 5.71
C GLY A 128 1.61 -2.15 4.50
N PHE A 129 1.74 -2.74 3.29
CA PHE A 129 2.12 -2.03 2.05
C PHE A 129 3.40 -1.19 2.17
N ASN A 130 4.30 -1.53 3.11
CA ASN A 130 5.53 -0.81 3.41
C ASN A 130 6.67 -1.17 2.42
N ILE A 131 6.38 -1.12 1.11
CA ILE A 131 7.29 -1.59 0.04
C ILE A 131 8.63 -0.85 0.07
N GLN A 132 8.64 0.44 0.41
CA GLN A 132 9.88 1.22 0.52
C GLN A 132 10.81 0.67 1.61
N LYS A 133 10.26 0.36 2.80
CA LYS A 133 11.02 -0.22 3.91
C LYS A 133 11.53 -1.61 3.55
N ILE A 134 10.71 -2.42 2.88
CA ILE A 134 11.11 -3.74 2.39
C ILE A 134 12.31 -3.64 1.45
N ARG A 135 12.24 -2.71 0.48
CA ARG A 135 13.32 -2.52 -0.50
C ARG A 135 14.62 -2.08 0.19
N GLN A 136 14.54 -1.14 1.11
CA GLN A 136 15.71 -0.65 1.85
C GLN A 136 16.34 -1.77 2.67
N PHE A 137 15.53 -2.52 3.42
CA PHE A 137 15.99 -3.65 4.21
C PHE A 137 16.66 -4.74 3.35
N LEU A 138 16.08 -5.08 2.20
CA LEU A 138 16.66 -6.04 1.27
C LEU A 138 17.95 -5.52 0.62
N GLN A 139 18.09 -4.22 0.39
CA GLN A 139 19.31 -3.61 -0.15
C GLN A 139 20.44 -3.61 0.88
N ASP A 140 20.16 -3.31 2.14
CA ASP A 140 21.15 -3.29 3.22
C ASP A 140 21.65 -4.71 3.57
N ALA A 141 20.83 -5.73 3.30
CA ALA A 141 21.15 -7.15 3.51
C ALA A 141 21.86 -7.83 2.31
N THR A 142 22.09 -7.12 1.20
CA THR A 142 22.62 -7.64 -0.08
C THR A 142 24.07 -7.22 -0.34
#